data_AF-A0A7J3P2R7-F1
#
_entry.id   AF-A0A7J3P2R7-F1
#
_cell.length_a   1.000
_cell.length_b   1.000
_cell.length_c   1.000
_cell.angle_alpha   90.00
_cell.angle_beta   90.00
_cell.angle_gamma   90.00
#
_symmetry.space_group_name_H-M   'P 1'
#
loop_
_entity.id
_entity.type
_entity.pdbx_description
1 polymer ?
#
loop_
_entity_poly.entity_id
_entity_poly.type
_entity_poly.pdbx_seq_one_letter_code
_entity_poly.pdbx_strand_id
1 'polypeptide(L)'
;MLWNDPDESIEWFGPSWRGPGIYRYGRSATRQFLSSSGLRCLIRAHEPVENGVAEHFGGLAYTVFSCRHYGISPAGLELEGDVRRVVDLT
;
A
#
# COMPACT_ATOMS: atom_id res chain seq x y z
N MET A 1 -12.87 -4.45 -2.76
CA MET A 1 -11.43 -4.68 -2.50
C MET A 1 -10.51 -4.01 -3.53
N LEU A 2 -10.89 -3.90 -4.82
CA LEU A 2 -9.96 -3.46 -5.88
C LEU A 2 -9.56 -1.97 -5.86
N TRP A 3 -10.41 -1.08 -5.36
CA TRP A 3 -10.31 0.35 -5.64
C TRP A 3 -9.92 1.24 -4.45
N ASN A 4 -9.82 0.68 -3.26
CA ASN A 4 -9.56 1.45 -2.05
C ASN A 4 -8.05 1.72 -1.89
N ASP A 5 -7.70 2.86 -1.29
CA ASP A 5 -6.32 3.32 -1.18
C ASP A 5 -5.91 3.72 0.24
N PRO A 6 -4.64 3.51 0.64
CA PRO A 6 -4.13 3.99 1.92
C PRO A 6 -4.05 5.52 1.95
N ASP A 7 -4.30 6.10 3.11
CA ASP A 7 -4.21 7.53 3.36
C ASP A 7 -3.63 7.83 4.74
N GLU A 8 -2.40 8.34 4.76
CA GLU A 8 -1.66 8.71 5.98
C GLU A 8 -2.32 9.84 6.79
N SER A 9 -3.25 10.59 6.20
CA SER A 9 -3.90 11.72 6.86
C SER A 9 -5.14 11.34 7.69
N ILE A 10 -5.58 10.08 7.64
CA ILE A 10 -6.78 9.60 8.33
C ILE A 10 -6.52 8.33 9.16
N GLU A 11 -7.34 8.10 10.18
CA GLU A 11 -7.25 6.90 11.03
C GLU A 11 -8.13 5.75 10.52
N TRP A 12 -9.34 6.07 10.06
CA TRP A 12 -10.36 5.10 9.68
C TRP A 12 -10.63 5.16 8.17
N PHE A 13 -11.88 5.16 7.75
CA PHE A 13 -12.25 5.23 6.34
C PHE A 13 -12.71 6.64 5.97
N GLY A 14 -12.36 7.09 4.77
CA GLY A 14 -12.77 8.36 4.19
C GLY A 14 -13.25 8.20 2.75
N PRO A 15 -14.01 9.16 2.20
CA PRO A 15 -14.42 9.12 0.80
C PRO A 15 -13.19 9.18 -0.12
N SER A 16 -13.24 8.49 -1.25
CA SER A 16 -12.23 8.60 -2.30
C SER A 16 -12.73 9.45 -3.45
N TRP A 17 -11.84 10.27 -4.01
CA TRP A 17 -12.09 11.01 -5.24
C TRP A 17 -12.32 10.10 -6.46
N ARG A 18 -12.01 8.80 -6.34
CA ARG A 18 -12.24 7.80 -7.41
C ARG A 18 -13.71 7.50 -7.67
N GLY A 19 -14.61 7.86 -6.77
CA GLY A 19 -16.05 7.74 -6.98
C GLY A 19 -16.81 7.08 -5.83
N PRO A 20 -18.15 6.98 -5.97
CA PRO A 20 -19.03 6.47 -4.92
C PRO A 20 -18.73 5.00 -4.60
N GLY A 21 -18.77 4.64 -3.31
CA GLY A 21 -18.48 3.29 -2.83
C GLY A 21 -16.98 2.92 -2.81
N ILE A 22 -16.09 3.87 -3.13
CA ILE A 22 -14.65 3.71 -3.04
C ILE A 22 -14.13 4.56 -1.88
N TYR A 23 -13.28 3.97 -1.06
CA TYR A 23 -12.83 4.56 0.19
C TYR A 23 -11.31 4.67 0.27
N ARG A 24 -10.85 5.71 0.93
CA ARG A 24 -9.52 5.81 1.52
C ARG A 24 -9.54 5.09 2.86
N TYR A 25 -8.46 4.44 3.26
CA TYR A 25 -8.35 3.77 4.55
C TYR A 25 -7.08 4.19 5.29
N GLY A 26 -7.19 4.32 6.61
CA GLY A 26 -6.15 4.82 7.49
C GLY A 26 -5.46 3.76 8.33
N ARG A 27 -4.61 4.23 9.24
CA ARG A 27 -3.79 3.39 10.11
C ARG A 27 -4.61 2.49 11.03
N SER A 28 -5.59 3.04 11.75
CA SER A 28 -6.42 2.28 12.69
C SER A 28 -7.24 1.19 11.97
N ALA A 29 -7.84 1.50 10.81
CA ALA A 29 -8.56 0.52 10.00
C ALA A 29 -7.63 -0.63 9.55
N THR A 30 -6.43 -0.29 9.08
CA THR A 30 -5.42 -1.29 8.66
C THR A 30 -4.99 -2.16 9.83
N ARG A 31 -4.69 -1.55 10.99
CA ARG A 31 -4.27 -2.28 12.19
C ARG A 31 -5.34 -3.24 12.68
N GLN A 32 -6.61 -2.81 12.70
CA GLN A 32 -7.72 -3.67 13.09
C GLN A 32 -7.85 -4.87 12.15
N PHE A 33 -7.81 -4.63 10.83
CA PHE A 33 -7.89 -5.70 9.83
C PHE A 33 -6.75 -6.73 9.99
N LEU A 34 -5.52 -6.28 10.16
CA LEU A 34 -4.37 -7.16 10.35
C LEU A 34 -4.49 -7.98 11.64
N SER A 35 -4.89 -7.34 12.74
CA SER A 35 -5.09 -8.01 14.03
C SER A 35 -6.20 -9.05 13.99
N SER A 36 -7.31 -8.78 13.30
CA SER A 36 -8.42 -9.76 13.20
C SER A 36 -8.10 -10.89 12.23
N SER A 37 -7.16 -10.69 11.31
CA SER A 37 -6.78 -11.67 10.29
C SER A 37 -5.53 -12.47 10.65
N GLY A 38 -4.83 -12.13 11.73
CA GLY A 38 -3.55 -12.74 12.10
C GLY A 38 -2.41 -12.44 11.10
N LEU A 39 -2.52 -11.32 10.37
CA LEU A 39 -1.55 -10.93 9.33
C LEU A 39 -0.57 -9.88 9.87
N ARG A 40 0.65 -9.84 9.31
CA ARG A 40 1.69 -8.87 9.71
C ARG A 40 1.63 -7.55 8.95
N CYS A 41 1.31 -7.62 7.66
CA CYS A 41 1.20 -6.45 6.79
C CYS A 41 0.28 -6.74 5.59
N LEU A 42 -0.16 -5.68 4.94
CA LEU A 42 -0.89 -5.70 3.67
C LEU A 42 0.06 -5.34 2.53
N ILE A 43 0.13 -6.15 1.47
CA ILE A 43 0.86 -5.81 0.25
C ILE A 43 -0.16 -5.59 -0.86
N ARG A 44 -0.08 -4.46 -1.54
CA ARG A 44 -1.02 -4.07 -2.60
C ARG A 44 -0.31 -3.36 -3.75
N ALA A 45 -1.07 -3.03 -4.81
CA ALA A 45 -0.58 -2.27 -5.96
C ALA A 45 -1.49 -1.04 -6.23
N HIS A 46 -1.92 -0.86 -7.49
CA HIS A 46 -2.92 0.10 -7.98
C HIS A 46 -2.50 1.58 -8.04
N GLU A 47 -1.81 2.10 -7.03
CA GLU A 47 -1.30 3.48 -7.07
C GLU A 47 0.15 3.52 -7.58
N PRO A 48 0.46 4.34 -8.61
CA PRO A 48 1.85 4.62 -8.97
C PRO A 48 2.51 5.41 -7.85
N VAL A 49 3.69 4.97 -7.43
CA VAL A 49 4.50 5.59 -6.36
C VAL A 49 5.92 5.83 -6.89
N GLU A 50 6.52 6.96 -6.49
CA GLU A 50 7.73 7.52 -7.12
C GLU A 50 8.89 6.51 -7.24
N ASN A 51 9.15 5.73 -6.18
CA ASN A 51 10.23 4.74 -6.12
C ASN A 51 9.75 3.29 -6.37
N GLY A 52 8.56 3.11 -6.94
CA GLY A 52 7.97 1.80 -7.21
C GLY A 52 7.51 1.03 -5.97
N VAL A 53 8.01 1.33 -4.77
CA VAL A 53 7.47 0.84 -3.49
C VAL A 53 7.25 2.01 -2.54
N ALA A 54 6.10 2.02 -1.88
CA ALA A 54 5.79 2.92 -0.77
C ALA A 54 5.37 2.13 0.47
N GLU A 55 5.98 2.45 1.60
CA GLU A 55 5.55 1.98 2.92
C GLU A 55 4.46 2.91 3.47
N HIS A 56 3.44 2.33 4.08
CA HIS A 56 2.37 3.06 4.75
C HIS A 56 2.22 2.62 6.20
N PHE A 57 1.83 3.56 7.05
CA PHE A 57 1.44 3.38 8.44
C PHE A 57 2.53 2.78 9.34
N GLY A 58 3.81 2.96 8.99
CA GLY A 58 4.95 2.36 9.67
C GLY A 58 5.03 0.85 9.44
N GLY A 59 4.93 0.43 8.19
CA GLY A 59 5.16 -0.96 7.77
C GLY A 59 3.98 -1.90 7.95
N LEU A 60 2.77 -1.37 8.19
CA LEU A 60 1.55 -2.16 8.22
C LEU A 60 0.99 -2.39 6.81
N ALA A 61 1.28 -1.51 5.85
CA ALA A 61 0.90 -1.70 4.47
C ALA A 61 2.00 -1.25 3.49
N TYR A 62 2.00 -1.84 2.30
CA TYR A 62 2.93 -1.56 1.22
C TYR A 62 2.19 -1.43 -0.11
N THR A 63 2.50 -0.38 -0.86
CA THR A 63 2.15 -0.28 -2.28
C THR A 63 3.37 -0.66 -3.11
N VAL A 64 3.21 -1.61 -4.04
CA VAL A 64 4.21 -2.04 -5.00
C VAL A 64 3.71 -1.74 -6.41
N PHE A 65 4.55 -1.10 -7.22
CA PHE A 65 4.24 -0.68 -8.58
C PHE A 65 5.42 -0.96 -9.50
N SER A 66 5.22 -1.89 -10.44
CA SER A 66 6.28 -2.43 -11.30
C SER A 66 6.14 -2.01 -12.77
N CYS A 67 5.30 -1.02 -13.08
CA CYS A 67 5.09 -0.56 -14.45
C CYS A 67 5.96 0.67 -14.76
N ARG A 68 6.91 0.49 -15.68
CA ARG A 68 7.83 1.54 -16.18
C ARG A 68 7.17 2.65 -17.00
N HIS A 69 5.91 2.48 -17.40
CA HIS A 69 5.22 3.39 -18.33
C HIS A 69 4.54 4.57 -17.65
N TYR A 70 4.67 4.70 -16.33
CA TYR A 70 4.09 5.79 -15.54
C TYR A 70 5.08 6.93 -15.24
N GLY A 71 6.28 6.91 -15.84
CA GLY A 71 7.32 7.91 -15.56
C GLY A 71 7.92 7.81 -14.16
N ILE A 72 7.74 6.66 -13.51
CA ILE A 72 8.27 6.32 -12.18
C ILE A 72 9.18 5.09 -12.30
N SER A 73 10.06 4.91 -11.32
CA SER A 73 10.94 3.73 -11.27
C SER A 73 10.13 2.49 -10.92
N PRO A 74 10.03 1.46 -11.80
CA PRO A 74 9.37 0.22 -11.44
C PRO A 74 10.20 -0.51 -10.38
N ALA A 75 9.53 -1.06 -9.37
CA ALA A 75 10.20 -1.84 -8.34
C ALA A 75 9.42 -3.08 -7.93
N GLY A 76 10.13 -4.02 -7.31
CA GLY A 76 9.59 -5.15 -6.56
C GLY A 76 9.88 -4.98 -5.06
N LEU A 77 9.13 -5.72 -4.24
CA LEU A 77 9.35 -5.82 -2.79
C LEU A 77 9.67 -7.28 -2.44
N GLU A 78 10.87 -7.52 -1.95
CA GLU A 78 11.32 -8.80 -1.43
C GLU A 78 11.18 -8.83 0.10
N LEU A 79 10.60 -9.92 0.62
CA LEU A 79 10.38 -10.13 2.05
C LEU A 79 10.98 -11.47 2.48
N GLU A 80 11.97 -11.41 3.38
CA GLU A 80 12.61 -12.59 3.96
C GLU A 80 12.60 -12.47 5.49
N GLY A 81 11.66 -13.16 6.14
CA GLY A 81 11.42 -13.00 7.58
C GLY A 81 11.00 -11.57 7.93
N ASP A 82 11.90 -10.84 8.58
CA ASP A 82 11.76 -9.42 8.93
C ASP A 82 12.57 -8.49 8.01
N VAL A 83 13.39 -9.06 7.11
CA VAL A 83 14.13 -8.30 6.10
C VAL A 83 13.15 -7.85 5.01
N ARG A 84 13.24 -6.56 4.67
CA ARG A 84 12.45 -5.93 3.61
C ARG A 84 13.42 -5.26 2.65
N ARG A 85 13.35 -5.60 1.36
CA ARG A 85 14.22 -5.04 0.34
C ARG A 85 13.40 -4.57 -0.86
N VAL A 86 13.62 -3.31 -1.25
CA VAL A 86 13.13 -2.79 -2.53
C VAL A 86 14.12 -3.21 -3.62
N VAL A 87 13.60 -3.82 -4.67
CA VAL A 87 14.37 -4.30 -5.82
C VAL A 87 14.03 -3.43 -7.02
N ASP A 88 15.03 -2.71 -7.54
CA ASP A 88 14.88 -1.96 -8.79
C ASP A 88 14.70 -2.94 -9.96
N LEU A 89 13.76 -2.63 -10.87
CA LEU A 89 13.41 -3.45 -12.02
C LEU A 89 13.74 -2.76 -13.36
N THR A 90 14.57 -1.72 -13.33
CA THR A 90 15.07 -1.02 -14.53
C THR A 90 16.16 -1.77 -15.27
#